data_AF-A0A1Q3HYI0-F1
#
_entry.id   AF-A0A1Q3HYI0-F1
#
_cell.length_a   1.000
_cell.length_b   1.000
_cell.length_c   1.000
_cell.angle_alpha   90.00
_cell.angle_beta   90.00
_cell.angle_gamma   90.00
#
_symmetry.space_group_name_H-M   'P 1'
#
loop_
_entity.id
_entity.type
_entity.pdbx_description
1 polymer ?
#
loop_
_entity_poly.entity_id
_entity_poly.type
_entity_poly.pdbx_seq_one_letter_code
_entity_poly.pdbx_strand_id
1 'polypeptide(L)'
;MLQRRASRTLLMHALRATSRVFLLLVADIAAFLMVRAALNVVQTSHKLEPLDAATRWAVPPLGSAGGWQMGGALVVGLLIAGAYRSGDDWRSLRRVVSGVLLAVGLVLWRDLWVRGIAPVMVHYFTAVGGLGAAVMVNRFVLDQLIARLIRIPAFHSPAERVMLVGSPDDPTCQRVHKRLEHFGVLEVVGWVSPTVPELPSEGPDKVLGSVDDLWNVLQHNAVDTVVLCGLVDDEQIKVLTEAVVSAGVRLMAVSRYDRLGWVRPSPISYRSMSFMELTVPSLRAQQMWVKRLVDLVCAGLGLLAISPLLSLIAIAIKLDSRGPVFFAQERVGQGGRIFRMMKFRTMRVGADAEKAKLAHLNTSGDARLFKIPNDPRVTRVGAFLRKWSLDELPQLLNVLRGEMSLVGPRPFFESDLVNYREHHFGRLGALPGITGLWQVSGRSSITDFEDVVRLDCEYIHRWSLWLDLEILLRTLPAVLRRTGAY
;
A
#
# COMPACT_ATOMS: atom_id res chain seq x y z
N MET A 1 6.49 46.15 -3.08
CA MET A 1 7.68 45.25 -3.14
C MET A 1 7.31 43.77 -3.31
N LEU A 2 6.27 43.25 -2.64
CA LEU A 2 5.85 41.85 -2.73
C LEU A 2 5.60 41.34 -4.15
N GLN A 3 4.83 42.06 -4.97
CA GLN A 3 4.57 41.66 -6.37
C GLN A 3 5.84 41.55 -7.23
N ARG A 4 6.89 42.33 -6.94
CA ARG A 4 8.20 42.21 -7.61
C ARG A 4 8.98 40.99 -7.15
N ARG A 5 8.79 40.54 -5.90
CA ARG A 5 9.34 39.29 -5.39
C ARG A 5 8.52 38.09 -5.87
N ALA A 6 7.21 38.23 -6.00
CA ALA A 6 6.28 37.19 -6.42
C ALA A 6 6.70 36.56 -7.76
N SER A 7 7.05 37.37 -8.76
CA SER A 7 7.54 36.85 -10.05
C SER A 7 8.83 36.03 -9.90
N ARG A 8 9.76 36.47 -9.04
CA ARG A 8 11.00 35.75 -8.73
C ARG A 8 10.73 34.46 -7.95
N THR A 9 9.84 34.49 -6.96
CA THR A 9 9.48 33.31 -6.15
C THR A 9 8.74 32.28 -7.00
N LEU A 10 7.80 32.71 -7.84
CA LEU A 10 7.12 31.84 -8.79
C LEU A 10 8.09 31.26 -9.83
N LEU A 11 9.02 32.06 -10.34
CA LEU A 11 10.09 31.58 -11.21
C LEU A 11 10.97 30.54 -10.50
N MET A 12 11.34 30.77 -9.24
CA MET A 12 12.10 29.80 -8.45
C MET A 12 11.31 28.52 -8.19
N HIS A 13 10.01 28.60 -7.92
CA HIS A 13 9.13 27.44 -7.77
C HIS A 13 9.01 26.65 -9.08
N ALA A 14 8.87 27.35 -10.20
CA ALA A 14 8.87 26.75 -11.53
C ALA A 14 10.22 26.09 -11.82
N LEU A 15 11.33 26.78 -11.59
CA LEU A 15 12.70 26.28 -11.79
C LEU A 15 12.98 25.06 -10.92
N ARG A 16 12.56 25.05 -9.64
CA ARG A 16 12.67 23.88 -8.73
C ARG A 16 11.79 22.72 -9.18
N ALA A 17 10.61 22.99 -9.72
CA ALA A 17 9.73 21.96 -10.26
C ALA A 17 10.32 21.36 -11.56
N THR A 18 10.79 22.20 -12.48
CA THR A 18 11.40 21.78 -13.75
C THR A 18 12.75 21.10 -13.53
N SER A 19 13.58 21.59 -12.61
CA SER A 19 14.88 20.98 -12.31
C SER A 19 14.72 19.58 -11.71
N ARG A 20 13.71 19.38 -10.85
CA ARG A 20 13.36 18.06 -10.30
C ARG A 20 12.88 17.11 -11.39
N VAL A 21 11.95 17.54 -12.24
CA VAL A 21 11.47 16.72 -13.36
C VAL A 21 12.62 16.39 -14.31
N PHE A 22 13.48 17.38 -14.61
CA PHE A 22 14.65 17.19 -15.45
C PHE A 22 15.64 16.21 -14.84
N LEU A 23 15.95 16.34 -13.55
CA LEU A 23 16.87 15.45 -12.84
C LEU A 23 16.33 14.02 -12.78
N LEU A 24 15.03 13.84 -12.53
CA LEU A 24 14.38 12.53 -12.60
C LEU A 24 14.41 11.95 -14.02
N LEU A 25 14.17 12.78 -15.04
CA LEU A 25 14.22 12.37 -16.44
C LEU A 25 15.64 11.95 -16.86
N VAL A 26 16.66 12.73 -16.50
CA VAL A 26 18.07 12.39 -16.71
C VAL A 26 18.43 11.10 -15.98
N ALA A 27 17.97 10.94 -14.74
CA ALA A 27 18.20 9.72 -13.96
C ALA A 27 17.54 8.50 -14.64
N ASP A 28 16.29 8.59 -15.05
CA ASP A 28 15.58 7.48 -15.72
C ASP A 28 16.19 7.15 -17.09
N ILE A 29 16.69 8.14 -17.84
CA ILE A 29 17.47 7.93 -19.08
C ILE A 29 18.79 7.23 -18.76
N ALA A 30 19.51 7.64 -17.71
CA ALA A 30 20.74 6.98 -17.29
C ALA A 30 20.49 5.52 -16.87
N ALA A 31 19.39 5.25 -16.15
CA ALA A 31 18.96 3.89 -15.82
C ALA A 31 18.73 3.05 -17.08
N PHE A 32 18.02 3.60 -18.07
CA PHE A 32 17.84 2.93 -19.36
C PHE A 32 19.16 2.67 -20.08
N LEU A 33 20.08 3.63 -20.12
CA LEU A 33 21.40 3.47 -20.75
C LEU A 33 22.25 2.41 -20.04
N MET A 34 22.21 2.34 -18.70
CA MET A 34 22.90 1.30 -17.93
C MET A 34 22.34 -0.09 -18.25
N VAL A 35 21.02 -0.25 -18.30
CA VAL A 35 20.38 -1.52 -18.71
C VAL A 35 20.78 -1.89 -20.13
N ARG A 36 20.76 -0.93 -21.05
CA ARG A 36 21.17 -1.15 -22.44
C ARG A 36 22.64 -1.55 -22.56
N ALA A 37 23.53 -0.91 -21.81
CA ALA A 37 24.95 -1.25 -21.77
C ALA A 37 25.16 -2.66 -21.19
N ALA A 38 24.44 -3.02 -20.12
CA ALA A 38 24.49 -4.37 -19.55
C ALA A 38 24.00 -5.41 -20.56
N LEU A 39 22.89 -5.16 -21.26
CA LEU A 39 22.38 -6.04 -22.32
C LEU A 39 23.37 -6.17 -23.48
N ASN A 40 24.02 -5.08 -23.89
CA ASN A 40 25.08 -5.11 -24.91
C ASN A 40 26.23 -6.01 -24.46
N VAL A 41 26.76 -5.81 -23.24
CA VAL A 41 27.87 -6.60 -22.70
C VAL A 41 27.53 -8.08 -22.66
N VAL A 42 26.33 -8.43 -22.17
CA VAL A 42 25.82 -9.80 -22.18
C VAL A 42 25.83 -10.33 -23.62
N GLN A 43 25.20 -9.65 -24.57
CA GLN A 43 25.10 -10.13 -25.96
C GLN A 43 26.44 -10.22 -26.70
N THR A 44 27.40 -9.34 -26.42
CA THR A 44 28.73 -9.36 -27.06
C THR A 44 29.73 -10.28 -26.37
N SER A 45 29.42 -10.78 -25.17
CA SER A 45 30.34 -11.65 -24.45
C SER A 45 30.28 -13.08 -25.02
N HIS A 46 31.37 -13.50 -25.66
CA HIS A 46 31.57 -14.90 -26.13
C HIS A 46 31.47 -15.95 -25.00
N LYS A 47 31.47 -15.53 -23.72
CA LYS A 47 31.28 -16.41 -22.55
C LYS A 47 29.87 -17.00 -22.41
N LEU A 48 28.90 -16.58 -23.23
CA LEU A 48 27.56 -17.18 -23.30
C LEU A 48 27.45 -18.28 -24.36
N GLU A 49 28.50 -18.62 -25.10
CA GLU A 49 28.50 -19.76 -26.02
C GLU A 49 28.05 -21.10 -25.40
N PRO A 50 28.31 -21.44 -24.11
CA PRO A 50 27.80 -22.67 -23.52
C PRO A 50 26.37 -22.54 -22.96
N LEU A 51 25.72 -21.37 -23.00
CA LEU A 51 24.33 -21.22 -22.58
C LEU A 51 23.43 -21.55 -23.78
N ASP A 52 22.88 -22.77 -23.75
CA ASP A 52 22.04 -23.42 -24.75
C ASP A 52 21.07 -22.49 -25.49
N ALA A 53 20.62 -22.92 -26.68
CA ALA A 53 19.53 -22.31 -27.45
C ALA A 53 18.28 -21.96 -26.59
N ALA A 54 18.11 -22.62 -25.44
CA ALA A 54 17.11 -22.37 -24.42
C ALA A 54 17.31 -21.09 -23.55
N THR A 55 18.37 -20.31 -23.74
CA THR A 55 18.57 -19.02 -23.02
C THR A 55 18.60 -17.81 -23.95
N ARG A 56 18.82 -18.06 -25.25
CA ARG A 56 18.80 -17.02 -26.30
C ARG A 56 17.44 -16.35 -26.49
N TRP A 57 16.34 -16.99 -26.07
CA TRP A 57 15.00 -16.38 -26.07
C TRP A 57 14.69 -15.57 -24.80
N ALA A 58 15.53 -15.63 -23.76
CA ALA A 58 15.33 -14.87 -22.53
C ALA A 58 15.98 -13.48 -22.58
N VAL A 59 17.04 -13.33 -23.38
CA VAL A 59 17.70 -12.04 -23.62
C VAL A 59 17.03 -11.38 -24.82
N PRO A 60 16.29 -10.27 -24.63
CA PRO A 60 15.57 -9.65 -25.72
C PRO A 60 16.54 -9.09 -26.77
N PRO A 61 16.25 -9.25 -28.07
CA PRO A 61 17.12 -8.76 -29.13
C PRO A 61 17.26 -7.24 -29.03
N LEU A 62 18.48 -6.74 -29.28
CA LEU A 62 18.82 -5.31 -29.24
C LEU A 62 17.83 -4.43 -30.02
N GLY A 63 17.22 -4.97 -31.08
CA GLY A 63 16.25 -4.28 -31.91
C GLY A 63 14.91 -3.94 -31.22
N SER A 64 14.40 -4.74 -30.28
CA SER A 64 13.08 -4.48 -29.67
C SER A 64 13.16 -3.90 -28.26
N ALA A 65 13.94 -4.47 -27.34
CA ALA A 65 14.05 -3.93 -25.97
C ALA A 65 15.26 -3.01 -25.74
N GLY A 66 16.30 -3.10 -26.59
CA GLY A 66 17.53 -2.29 -26.46
C GLY A 66 17.56 -1.04 -27.35
N GLY A 67 16.55 -0.83 -28.19
CA GLY A 67 16.48 0.30 -29.11
C GLY A 67 16.11 1.61 -28.41
N TRP A 68 16.46 2.74 -29.00
CA TRP A 68 16.10 4.08 -28.50
C TRP A 68 14.58 4.29 -28.34
N GLN A 69 13.77 3.55 -29.09
CA GLN A 69 12.32 3.49 -28.93
C GLN A 69 11.88 3.07 -27.52
N MET A 70 12.63 2.20 -26.85
CA MET A 70 12.35 1.78 -25.46
C MET A 70 12.64 2.91 -24.47
N GLY A 71 13.71 3.68 -24.67
CA GLY A 71 13.99 4.87 -23.85
C GLY A 71 12.89 5.92 -23.97
N GLY A 72 12.42 6.18 -25.20
CA GLY A 72 11.27 7.07 -25.43
C GLY A 72 9.98 6.55 -24.80
N ALA A 73 9.67 5.26 -25.00
CA ALA A 73 8.49 4.63 -24.42
C ALA A 73 8.53 4.61 -22.89
N LEU A 74 9.71 4.45 -22.27
CA LEU A 74 9.89 4.51 -20.82
C LEU A 74 9.52 5.88 -20.26
N VAL A 75 10.03 6.96 -20.87
CA VAL A 75 9.71 8.33 -20.43
C VAL A 75 8.21 8.61 -20.61
N VAL A 76 7.62 8.24 -21.75
CA VAL A 76 6.19 8.40 -22.01
C VAL A 76 5.34 7.58 -21.02
N GLY A 77 5.71 6.32 -20.77
CA GLY A 77 5.03 5.45 -19.83
C GLY A 77 5.06 6.00 -18.40
N LEU A 78 6.21 6.48 -17.94
CA LEU A 78 6.38 7.10 -16.61
C LEU A 78 5.63 8.43 -16.49
N LEU A 79 5.56 9.24 -17.57
CA LEU A 79 4.74 10.45 -17.62
C LEU A 79 3.25 10.13 -17.48
N ILE A 80 2.73 9.19 -18.28
CA ILE A 80 1.30 8.79 -18.25
C ILE A 80 0.93 8.19 -16.89
N ALA A 81 1.82 7.36 -16.33
CA ALA A 81 1.63 6.80 -14.99
C ALA A 81 1.72 7.83 -13.86
N GLY A 82 2.05 9.09 -14.17
CA GLY A 82 2.18 10.17 -13.20
C GLY A 82 3.38 9.99 -12.26
N ALA A 83 4.42 9.30 -12.70
CA ALA A 83 5.64 9.07 -11.94
C ALA A 83 6.57 10.31 -11.89
N TYR A 84 6.25 11.37 -12.65
CA TYR A 84 6.88 12.70 -12.61
C TYR A 84 5.98 13.79 -11.98
N ARG A 85 4.82 13.43 -11.41
CA ARG A 85 3.97 14.40 -10.71
C ARG A 85 4.64 14.91 -9.44
N SER A 86 4.25 16.10 -9.01
CA SER A 86 4.77 16.76 -7.80
C SER A 86 4.54 15.93 -6.54
N GLY A 87 5.44 16.05 -5.56
CA GLY A 87 5.35 15.36 -4.27
C GLY A 87 6.20 14.08 -4.23
N ASP A 88 5.74 13.07 -3.47
CA ASP A 88 6.42 11.78 -3.29
C ASP A 88 6.05 10.73 -4.37
N ASP A 89 5.30 11.15 -5.38
CA ASP A 89 4.77 10.27 -6.43
C ASP A 89 5.86 9.54 -7.23
N TRP A 90 7.06 10.11 -7.31
CA TRP A 90 8.23 9.49 -7.95
C TRP A 90 8.81 8.29 -7.17
N ARG A 91 8.52 8.20 -5.86
CA ARG A 91 8.87 7.05 -5.01
C ARG A 91 7.81 5.94 -5.07
N SER A 92 6.68 6.19 -5.73
CA SER A 92 5.58 5.23 -5.81
C SER A 92 5.93 4.03 -6.71
N LEU A 93 6.20 2.88 -6.08
CA LEU A 93 6.45 1.61 -6.78
C LEU A 93 5.33 1.32 -7.80
N ARG A 94 4.07 1.55 -7.43
CA ARG A 94 2.92 1.30 -8.30
C ARG A 94 2.99 2.10 -9.59
N ARG A 95 3.35 3.39 -9.50
CA ARG A 95 3.42 4.29 -10.67
C ARG A 95 4.60 3.94 -11.57
N VAL A 96 5.76 3.66 -10.98
CA VAL A 96 6.95 3.23 -11.71
C VAL A 96 6.66 1.92 -12.47
N VAL A 97 6.13 0.91 -11.79
CA VAL A 97 5.77 -0.36 -12.41
C VAL A 97 4.71 -0.18 -13.50
N SER A 98 3.65 0.60 -13.26
CA SER A 98 2.65 0.86 -14.30
C SER A 98 3.23 1.58 -15.52
N GLY A 99 4.17 2.51 -15.32
CA GLY A 99 4.83 3.22 -16.42
C GLY A 99 5.74 2.30 -17.22
N VAL A 100 6.49 1.42 -16.56
CA VAL A 100 7.34 0.42 -17.21
C VAL A 100 6.51 -0.62 -17.96
N LEU A 101 5.40 -1.10 -17.37
CA LEU A 101 4.47 -2.02 -18.03
C LEU A 101 3.89 -1.42 -19.32
N LEU A 102 3.47 -0.14 -19.27
CA LEU A 102 2.99 0.61 -20.43
C LEU A 102 4.10 0.77 -21.50
N ALA A 103 5.30 1.14 -21.08
CA ALA A 103 6.45 1.35 -21.97
C ALA A 103 6.82 0.07 -22.73
N VAL A 104 7.02 -1.03 -22.00
CA VAL A 104 7.40 -2.31 -22.59
C VAL A 104 6.27 -2.86 -23.46
N GLY A 105 5.01 -2.70 -23.04
CA GLY A 105 3.84 -3.13 -23.81
C GLY A 105 3.71 -2.39 -25.14
N LEU A 106 3.96 -1.08 -25.14
CA LEU A 106 3.91 -0.26 -26.34
C LEU A 106 4.98 -0.66 -27.37
N VAL A 107 6.19 -0.97 -26.90
CA VAL A 107 7.31 -1.34 -27.79
C VAL A 107 7.16 -2.77 -28.32
N LEU A 108 6.73 -3.71 -27.47
CA LEU A 108 6.56 -5.11 -27.85
C LEU A 108 5.23 -5.39 -28.56
N TRP A 109 4.35 -4.39 -28.71
CA TRP A 109 3.07 -4.52 -29.42
C TRP A 109 3.25 -5.11 -30.81
N ARG A 110 4.21 -4.61 -31.59
CA ARG A 110 4.51 -5.13 -32.93
C ARG A 110 5.03 -6.57 -32.88
N ASP A 111 5.95 -6.86 -31.95
CA ASP A 111 6.55 -8.19 -31.83
C ASP A 111 5.51 -9.25 -31.48
N LEU A 112 4.45 -8.89 -30.73
CA LEU A 112 3.33 -9.78 -30.40
C LEU A 112 2.68 -10.37 -31.66
N TRP A 113 2.47 -9.53 -32.68
CA TRP A 113 1.85 -9.93 -33.93
C TRP A 113 2.79 -10.69 -34.87
N VAL A 114 4.10 -10.48 -34.75
CA VAL A 114 5.09 -11.07 -35.67
C VAL A 114 5.67 -12.37 -35.15
N ARG A 115 5.97 -12.46 -33.84
CA ARG A 115 6.69 -13.57 -33.22
C ARG A 115 5.79 -14.52 -32.43
N GLY A 116 4.52 -14.14 -32.24
CA GLY A 116 3.56 -14.86 -31.41
C GLY A 116 3.77 -14.62 -29.91
N ILE A 117 2.82 -15.14 -29.12
CA ILE A 117 2.67 -14.81 -27.70
C ILE A 117 3.84 -15.32 -26.85
N ALA A 118 4.27 -16.57 -27.06
CA ALA A 118 5.25 -17.24 -26.20
C ALA A 118 6.60 -16.50 -26.08
N PRO A 119 7.32 -16.16 -27.17
CA PRO A 119 8.60 -15.46 -27.06
C PRO A 119 8.44 -14.01 -26.56
N VAL A 120 7.32 -13.37 -26.89
CA VAL A 120 7.06 -11.98 -26.52
C VAL A 120 6.75 -11.84 -25.05
N MET A 121 6.03 -12.80 -24.46
CA MET A 121 5.75 -12.81 -23.02
C MET A 121 7.03 -12.91 -22.19
N VAL A 122 8.00 -13.69 -22.64
CA VAL A 122 9.29 -13.80 -21.95
C VAL A 122 10.02 -12.47 -22.02
N HIS A 123 10.17 -11.91 -23.23
CA HIS A 123 10.82 -10.61 -23.41
C HIS A 123 10.10 -9.50 -22.62
N TYR A 124 8.77 -9.57 -22.53
CA TYR A 124 7.97 -8.64 -21.76
C TYR A 124 8.31 -8.72 -20.28
N PHE A 125 8.30 -9.92 -19.68
CA PHE A 125 8.62 -10.08 -18.26
C PHE A 125 10.08 -9.77 -17.94
N THR A 126 11.04 -10.17 -18.78
CA THR A 126 12.46 -9.88 -18.55
C THR A 126 12.75 -8.39 -18.72
N ALA A 127 12.15 -7.71 -19.70
CA ALA A 127 12.29 -6.27 -19.88
C ALA A 127 11.60 -5.47 -18.77
N VAL A 128 10.37 -5.83 -18.36
CA VAL A 128 9.68 -5.17 -17.25
C VAL A 128 10.45 -5.36 -15.95
N GLY A 129 10.91 -6.57 -15.66
CA GLY A 129 11.70 -6.88 -14.46
C GLY A 129 13.03 -6.13 -14.43
N GLY A 130 13.81 -6.23 -15.51
CA GLY A 130 15.13 -5.58 -15.60
C GLY A 130 15.05 -4.05 -15.60
N LEU A 131 14.19 -3.48 -16.44
CA LEU A 131 14.03 -2.02 -16.56
C LEU A 131 13.37 -1.44 -15.31
N GLY A 132 12.36 -2.11 -14.75
CA GLY A 132 11.71 -1.70 -13.52
C GLY A 132 12.66 -1.72 -12.32
N ALA A 133 13.46 -2.79 -12.17
CA ALA A 133 14.47 -2.87 -11.12
C ALA A 133 15.53 -1.78 -11.28
N ALA A 134 16.03 -1.54 -12.50
CA ALA A 134 17.03 -0.51 -12.75
C ALA A 134 16.50 0.90 -12.44
N VAL A 135 15.28 1.23 -12.87
CA VAL A 135 14.64 2.52 -12.54
C VAL A 135 14.45 2.66 -11.04
N MET A 136 13.99 1.62 -10.34
CA MET A 136 13.81 1.64 -8.88
C MET A 136 15.12 1.79 -8.12
N VAL A 137 16.15 1.03 -8.46
CA VAL A 137 17.49 1.12 -7.85
C VAL A 137 18.07 2.51 -8.10
N ASN A 138 17.96 3.01 -9.32
CA ASN A 138 18.47 4.33 -9.66
C ASN A 138 17.73 5.44 -8.91
N ARG A 139 16.40 5.37 -8.80
CA ARG A 139 15.61 6.31 -7.98
C ARG A 139 15.95 6.21 -6.50
N PHE A 140 16.21 5.02 -5.98
CA PHE A 140 16.66 4.83 -4.59
C PHE A 140 18.06 5.41 -4.37
N VAL A 141 19.01 5.16 -5.27
CA VAL A 141 20.35 5.75 -5.21
C VAL A 141 20.28 7.26 -5.31
N LEU A 142 19.46 7.79 -6.22
CA LEU A 142 19.20 9.21 -6.36
C LEU A 142 18.61 9.79 -5.06
N ASP A 143 17.67 9.10 -4.43
CA ASP A 143 17.09 9.51 -3.14
C ASP A 143 18.15 9.58 -2.04
N GLN A 144 19.01 8.57 -1.94
CA GLN A 144 20.11 8.50 -0.98
C GLN A 144 21.19 9.56 -1.27
N LEU A 145 21.52 9.78 -2.54
CA LEU A 145 22.46 10.81 -2.96
C LEU A 145 21.91 12.20 -2.68
N ILE A 146 20.64 12.47 -3.01
CA ILE A 146 19.96 13.72 -2.68
C ILE A 146 19.99 13.91 -1.15
N ALA A 147 19.60 12.90 -0.36
CA ALA A 147 19.61 12.99 1.10
C ALA A 147 21.01 13.24 1.69
N ARG A 148 22.08 12.77 1.05
CA ARG A 148 23.48 13.00 1.46
C ARG A 148 24.02 14.35 0.97
N LEU A 149 23.74 14.72 -0.28
CA LEU A 149 24.17 15.98 -0.89
C LEU A 149 23.46 17.17 -0.26
N ILE A 150 22.21 17.01 0.18
CA ILE A 150 21.47 18.01 0.96
C ILE A 150 22.19 18.34 2.28
N ARG A 151 22.98 17.42 2.86
CA ARG A 151 23.77 17.70 4.07
C ARG A 151 25.04 18.53 3.81
N ILE A 152 25.41 18.76 2.55
CA ILE A 152 26.61 19.51 2.17
C ILE A 152 26.23 20.99 1.95
N PRO A 153 26.80 21.95 2.72
CA PRO A 153 26.48 23.38 2.64
C PRO A 153 26.54 23.98 1.22
N ALA A 154 27.48 23.50 0.40
CA ALA A 154 27.70 23.99 -0.97
C ALA A 154 26.61 23.59 -1.98
N PHE A 155 25.84 22.53 -1.70
CA PHE A 155 24.72 22.07 -2.54
C PHE A 155 23.35 22.42 -1.95
N HIS A 156 23.32 23.20 -0.87
CA HIS A 156 22.06 23.79 -0.41
C HIS A 156 21.54 24.68 -1.53
N SER A 157 20.46 24.23 -2.20
CA SER A 157 19.48 25.22 -2.65
C SER A 157 19.11 26.05 -1.41
N PRO A 158 18.93 27.37 -1.51
CA PRO A 158 18.48 28.15 -0.35
C PRO A 158 17.28 27.40 0.25
N ALA A 159 17.41 26.98 1.50
CA ALA A 159 16.43 26.15 2.18
C ALA A 159 15.07 26.83 1.96
N GLU A 160 14.07 26.06 1.55
CA GLU A 160 12.77 26.64 1.27
C GLU A 160 12.28 27.23 2.60
N ARG A 161 12.21 28.57 2.65
CA ARG A 161 11.93 29.31 3.88
C ARG A 161 10.46 29.17 4.18
N VAL A 162 10.14 28.41 5.21
CA VAL A 162 8.77 28.06 5.58
C VAL A 162 8.31 28.89 6.76
N MET A 163 7.08 29.37 6.68
CA MET A 163 6.40 30.03 7.78
C MET A 163 5.19 29.21 8.20
N LEU A 164 5.03 29.00 9.50
CA LEU A 164 3.91 28.22 10.05
C LEU A 164 2.79 29.17 10.49
N VAL A 165 1.56 28.91 10.05
CA VAL A 165 0.38 29.63 10.54
C VAL A 165 -0.35 28.75 11.54
N GLY A 166 -0.34 29.16 12.80
CA GLY A 166 -0.88 28.43 13.94
C GLY A 166 -0.19 28.81 15.25
N SER A 167 -0.65 28.23 16.36
CA SER A 167 -0.02 28.43 17.66
C SER A 167 1.14 27.43 17.83
N PRO A 168 2.32 27.89 18.31
CA PRO A 168 3.42 26.99 18.68
C PRO A 168 3.05 26.10 19.88
N ASP A 169 2.02 26.44 20.66
CA ASP A 169 1.51 25.58 21.74
C ASP A 169 0.59 24.46 21.23
N ASP A 170 0.09 24.55 19.99
CA ASP A 170 -0.77 23.51 19.44
C ASP A 170 0.05 22.23 19.14
N PRO A 171 -0.26 21.08 19.76
CA PRO A 171 0.46 19.84 19.56
C PRO A 171 0.41 19.32 18.11
N THR A 172 -0.56 19.74 17.30
CA THR A 172 -0.63 19.44 15.87
C THR A 172 0.41 20.25 15.10
N CYS A 173 0.49 21.54 15.37
CA CYS A 173 1.48 22.44 14.80
C CYS A 173 2.91 22.05 15.21
N GLN A 174 3.16 21.70 16.47
CA GLN A 174 4.49 21.21 16.91
C GLN A 174 4.90 19.91 16.20
N ARG A 175 3.95 18.99 15.97
CA ARG A 175 4.23 17.76 15.19
C ARG A 175 4.62 18.08 13.75
N VAL A 176 3.97 19.08 13.15
CA VAL A 176 4.34 19.57 11.82
C VAL A 176 5.74 20.19 11.88
N HIS A 177 6.02 21.09 12.82
CA HIS A 177 7.34 21.71 13.01
C HIS A 177 8.46 20.66 13.08
N LYS A 178 8.36 19.70 14.01
CA LYS A 178 9.35 18.62 14.17
C LYS A 178 9.53 17.76 12.92
N ARG A 179 8.45 17.49 12.17
CA ARG A 179 8.55 16.76 10.90
C ARG A 179 9.31 17.57 9.86
N LEU A 180 9.00 18.86 9.71
CA LEU A 180 9.67 19.73 8.73
C LEU A 180 11.16 19.87 9.04
N GLU A 181 11.54 20.01 10.31
CA GLU A 181 12.95 20.01 10.75
C GLU A 181 13.64 18.67 10.46
N HIS A 182 12.98 17.54 10.74
CA HIS A 182 13.56 16.21 10.51
C HIS A 182 13.89 15.95 9.04
N PHE A 183 13.11 16.50 8.11
CA PHE A 183 13.38 16.37 6.68
C PHE A 183 14.58 17.22 6.23
N GLY A 184 14.98 18.25 6.98
CA GLY A 184 16.21 19.03 6.75
C GLY A 184 16.25 19.85 5.45
N VAL A 185 15.10 20.04 4.78
CA VAL A 185 14.98 20.75 3.49
C VAL A 185 14.32 22.14 3.64
N LEU A 186 13.70 22.40 4.79
CA LEU A 186 12.89 23.59 5.03
C LEU A 186 13.45 24.35 6.23
N GLU A 187 13.72 25.64 6.05
CA GLU A 187 14.14 26.53 7.15
C GLU A 187 12.89 27.21 7.71
N VAL A 188 12.53 26.87 8.95
CA VAL A 188 11.38 27.51 9.61
C VAL A 188 11.79 28.91 10.05
N VAL A 189 11.23 29.94 9.40
CA VAL A 189 11.54 31.35 9.66
C VAL A 189 10.85 31.85 10.92
N GLY A 190 9.68 31.28 11.23
CA GLY A 190 8.89 31.62 12.40
C GLY A 190 7.41 31.30 12.23
N TRP A 191 6.66 31.70 13.22
CA TRP A 191 5.24 31.42 13.39
C TRP A 191 4.41 32.67 13.14
N VAL A 192 3.21 32.48 12.60
CA VAL A 192 2.17 33.51 12.50
C VAL A 192 0.96 32.97 13.23
N SER A 193 0.57 33.67 14.29
CA SER A 193 -0.50 33.20 15.15
C SER A 193 -1.86 33.72 14.67
N PRO A 194 -2.89 32.88 14.58
CA PRO A 194 -4.26 33.28 14.20
C PRO A 194 -4.96 34.06 15.31
N THR A 195 -4.69 33.71 16.58
CA THR A 195 -5.01 34.53 17.74
C THR A 195 -3.77 35.33 18.11
N VAL A 196 -3.91 36.53 18.66
CA VAL A 196 -2.79 37.23 19.29
C VAL A 196 -2.67 36.73 20.73
N PRO A 197 -1.71 35.85 21.05
CA PRO A 197 -1.15 35.88 22.39
C PRO A 197 0.32 36.29 22.36
N GLU A 198 0.75 36.81 23.51
CA GLU A 198 2.13 37.10 23.90
C GLU A 198 2.98 35.83 23.81
N LEU A 199 3.38 35.48 22.60
CA LEU A 199 4.24 34.35 22.30
C LEU A 199 5.70 34.84 22.18
N PRO A 200 6.68 33.95 22.41
CA PRO A 200 8.09 34.34 22.48
C PRO A 200 8.56 35.10 21.23
N SER A 201 9.21 36.25 21.47
CA SER A 201 9.75 37.14 20.42
C SER A 201 11.10 36.66 19.87
N GLU A 202 11.73 35.67 20.50
CA GLU A 202 13.03 35.10 20.14
C GLU A 202 13.06 33.57 20.34
N GLY A 203 13.86 32.87 19.53
CA GLY A 203 14.00 31.42 19.56
C GLY A 203 13.40 30.69 18.35
N PRO A 204 13.45 29.35 18.30
CA PRO A 204 12.89 28.54 17.20
C PRO A 204 11.37 28.62 17.11
N ASP A 205 10.69 29.03 18.18
CA ASP A 205 9.24 29.25 18.24
C ASP A 205 8.86 30.73 18.11
N LYS A 206 9.74 31.55 17.51
CA LYS A 206 9.52 32.99 17.31
C LYS A 206 8.22 33.25 16.55
N VAL A 207 7.34 34.05 17.14
CA VAL A 207 6.14 34.58 16.46
C VAL A 207 6.46 35.90 15.78
N LEU A 208 6.24 35.95 14.47
CA LEU A 208 6.55 37.09 13.61
C LEU A 208 5.41 38.11 13.51
N GLY A 209 4.18 37.70 13.83
CA GLY A 209 2.99 38.56 13.77
C GLY A 209 1.68 37.76 13.78
N SER A 210 0.57 38.45 13.55
CA SER A 210 -0.76 37.87 13.40
C SER A 210 -1.10 37.55 11.95
N VAL A 211 -2.17 36.77 11.72
CA VAL A 211 -2.68 36.49 10.36
C VAL A 211 -3.13 37.78 9.66
N ASP A 212 -3.67 38.74 10.39
CA ASP A 212 -4.09 40.03 9.83
C ASP A 212 -2.90 40.88 9.37
N ASP A 213 -1.76 40.76 10.04
CA ASP A 213 -0.51 41.45 9.69
C ASP A 213 0.40 40.65 8.74
N LEU A 214 -0.10 39.52 8.24
CA LEU A 214 0.66 38.59 7.40
C LEU A 214 1.30 39.28 6.18
N TRP A 215 0.63 40.28 5.61
CA TRP A 215 1.17 41.07 4.51
C TRP A 215 2.49 41.76 4.86
N ASN A 216 2.57 42.37 6.05
CA ASN A 216 3.77 43.04 6.52
C ASN A 216 4.84 42.01 6.92
N VAL A 217 4.44 40.89 7.53
CA VAL A 217 5.35 39.79 7.85
C VAL A 217 6.02 39.24 6.59
N LEU A 218 5.26 38.99 5.52
CA LEU A 218 5.77 38.52 4.23
C LEU A 218 6.66 39.56 3.51
N GLN A 219 6.48 40.85 3.79
CA GLN A 219 7.36 41.90 3.24
C GLN A 219 8.75 41.88 3.85
N HIS A 220 8.80 41.77 5.18
CA HIS A 220 10.04 41.89 5.94
C HIS A 220 10.80 40.57 6.04
N ASN A 221 10.11 39.44 5.87
CA ASN A 221 10.71 38.11 5.90
C ASN A 221 10.72 37.49 4.50
N ALA A 222 11.85 36.92 4.07
CA ALA A 222 11.90 36.16 2.83
C ALA A 222 11.27 34.78 3.06
N VAL A 223 10.02 34.59 2.66
CA VAL A 223 9.29 33.32 2.84
C VAL A 223 8.94 32.75 1.47
N ASP A 224 9.21 31.46 1.27
CA ASP A 224 8.92 30.73 0.02
C ASP A 224 7.59 29.96 0.09
N THR A 225 7.24 29.47 1.29
CA THR A 225 6.06 28.65 1.55
C THR A 225 5.43 28.96 2.92
N VAL A 226 4.11 29.06 2.97
CA VAL A 226 3.31 29.18 4.20
C VAL A 226 2.58 27.86 4.43
N VAL A 227 2.71 27.30 5.64
CA VAL A 227 2.03 26.07 6.05
C VAL A 227 1.00 26.40 7.12
N LEU A 228 -0.27 26.28 6.79
CA LEU A 228 -1.39 26.39 7.73
C LEU A 228 -1.53 25.09 8.52
N CYS A 229 -1.27 25.15 9.83
CA CYS A 229 -1.43 24.03 10.76
C CYS A 229 -2.47 24.29 11.85
N GLY A 230 -2.76 25.56 12.16
CA GLY A 230 -3.71 25.97 13.20
C GLY A 230 -5.14 26.20 12.71
N LEU A 231 -6.02 26.57 13.64
CA LEU A 231 -7.38 27.03 13.35
C LEU A 231 -7.34 28.49 12.89
N VAL A 232 -7.97 28.76 11.75
CA VAL A 232 -8.22 30.10 11.20
C VAL A 232 -9.69 30.17 10.84
N ASP A 233 -10.31 31.32 11.01
CA ASP A 233 -11.67 31.56 10.53
C ASP A 233 -11.70 31.88 9.03
N ASP A 234 -12.90 31.97 8.46
CA ASP A 234 -13.06 32.19 7.01
C ASP A 234 -12.50 33.55 6.55
N GLU A 235 -12.55 34.57 7.42
CA GLU A 235 -12.03 35.90 7.14
C GLU A 235 -10.50 35.88 7.09
N GLN A 236 -9.87 35.23 8.07
CA GLN A 236 -8.44 34.98 8.14
C GLN A 236 -7.94 34.12 6.99
N ILE A 237 -8.71 33.09 6.56
CA ILE A 237 -8.36 32.30 5.37
C ILE A 237 -8.32 33.17 4.13
N LYS A 238 -9.28 34.09 3.98
CA LYS A 238 -9.32 35.03 2.86
C LYS A 238 -8.10 35.94 2.88
N VAL A 239 -7.82 36.59 4.01
CA VAL A 239 -6.64 37.46 4.20
C VAL A 239 -5.34 36.70 3.93
N LEU A 240 -5.21 35.49 4.50
CA LEU A 240 -4.09 34.59 4.29
C LEU A 240 -3.88 34.27 2.80
N THR A 241 -4.95 33.87 2.12
CA THR A 241 -4.89 33.46 0.71
C THR A 241 -4.55 34.65 -0.19
N GLU A 242 -5.18 35.81 0.03
CA GLU A 242 -4.91 37.03 -0.73
C GLU A 242 -3.46 37.52 -0.55
N ALA A 243 -2.96 37.51 0.68
CA ALA A 243 -1.58 37.90 0.99
C ALA A 243 -0.57 36.94 0.35
N VAL A 244 -0.79 35.63 0.47
CA VAL A 244 0.10 34.60 -0.08
C VAL A 244 0.12 34.62 -1.61
N VAL A 245 -1.05 34.74 -2.26
CA VAL A 245 -1.15 34.84 -3.73
C VAL A 245 -0.44 36.09 -4.23
N SER A 246 -0.67 37.23 -3.59
CA SER A 246 -0.04 38.50 -3.97
C SER A 246 1.48 38.52 -3.74
N ALA A 247 1.96 37.75 -2.77
CA ALA A 247 3.38 37.54 -2.49
C ALA A 247 4.03 36.50 -3.43
N GLY A 248 3.24 35.74 -4.21
CA GLY A 248 3.74 34.64 -5.04
C GLY A 248 4.33 33.49 -4.23
N VAL A 249 3.85 33.34 -2.99
CA VAL A 249 4.30 32.35 -2.01
C VAL A 249 3.40 31.12 -2.12
N ARG A 250 3.91 29.93 -1.81
CA ARG A 250 3.10 28.70 -1.85
C ARG A 250 2.32 28.55 -0.55
N LEU A 251 1.00 28.37 -0.62
CA LEU A 251 0.18 28.00 0.55
C LEU A 251 0.02 26.47 0.61
N MET A 252 0.35 25.87 1.76
CA MET A 252 0.04 24.48 2.09
C MET A 252 -0.84 24.47 3.33
N ALA A 253 -1.85 23.59 3.38
CA ALA A 253 -2.64 23.38 4.59
C ALA A 253 -2.48 21.92 5.04
N VAL A 254 -2.11 21.73 6.30
CA VAL A 254 -2.08 20.40 6.90
C VAL A 254 -3.50 20.05 7.27
N SER A 255 -3.97 18.87 6.83
CA SER A 255 -5.25 18.36 7.29
C SER A 255 -5.23 18.22 8.81
N ARG A 256 -6.19 18.86 9.48
CA ARG A 256 -6.41 18.68 10.94
C ARG A 256 -6.63 17.23 11.33
N TYR A 257 -7.03 16.41 10.35
CA TYR A 257 -7.35 15.02 10.51
C TYR A 257 -6.33 14.11 9.82
N ASP A 258 -5.05 14.50 9.68
CA ASP A 258 -3.99 13.72 9.02
C ASP A 258 -4.05 12.21 9.35
N ARG A 259 -4.41 11.85 10.60
CA ARG A 259 -4.93 10.52 10.97
C ARG A 259 -5.97 10.62 12.10
N LEU A 260 -7.16 10.04 11.91
CA LEU A 260 -8.19 9.96 12.95
C LEU A 260 -8.45 8.49 13.30
N GLY A 261 -7.59 7.93 14.16
CA GLY A 261 -7.57 6.49 14.41
C GLY A 261 -7.30 5.68 13.13
N TRP A 262 -8.28 4.87 12.71
CA TRP A 262 -8.23 4.06 11.48
C TRP A 262 -8.71 4.78 10.23
N VAL A 263 -9.37 5.93 10.39
CA VAL A 263 -9.84 6.75 9.27
C VAL A 263 -8.64 7.49 8.71
N ARG A 264 -8.38 7.35 7.41
CA ARG A 264 -7.47 8.24 6.68
C ARG A 264 -8.31 9.16 5.82
N PRO A 265 -8.39 10.44 6.22
CA PRO A 265 -9.16 11.40 5.47
C PRO A 265 -8.60 11.55 4.06
N SER A 266 -9.49 11.66 3.09
CA SER A 266 -9.09 11.94 1.71
C SER A 266 -9.76 13.20 1.18
N PRO A 267 -9.01 14.09 0.50
CA PRO A 267 -9.62 15.25 -0.13
C PRO A 267 -10.46 14.77 -1.32
N ILE A 268 -11.72 15.17 -1.36
CA ILE A 268 -12.62 14.96 -2.48
C ILE A 268 -13.12 16.31 -2.98
N SER A 269 -13.27 16.45 -4.29
CA SER A 269 -13.83 17.67 -4.89
C SER A 269 -15.21 17.33 -5.46
N TYR A 270 -16.24 18.04 -5.01
CA TYR A 270 -17.61 17.89 -5.50
C TYR A 270 -18.19 19.27 -5.83
N ARG A 271 -18.61 19.48 -7.09
CA ARG A 271 -19.16 20.76 -7.58
C ARG A 271 -18.32 21.98 -7.17
N SER A 272 -17.01 21.92 -7.39
CA SER A 272 -16.05 22.99 -7.08
C SER A 272 -15.84 23.30 -5.59
N MET A 273 -16.42 22.50 -4.68
CA MET A 273 -16.12 22.52 -3.26
C MET A 273 -15.18 21.37 -2.91
N SER A 274 -14.20 21.65 -2.06
CA SER A 274 -13.31 20.65 -1.51
C SER A 274 -13.85 20.18 -0.17
N PHE A 275 -14.18 18.89 -0.07
CA PHE A 275 -14.57 18.24 1.18
C PHE A 275 -13.45 17.31 1.65
N MET A 276 -13.46 17.04 2.95
CA MET A 276 -12.65 15.98 3.52
C MET A 276 -13.54 14.77 3.79
N GLU A 277 -13.33 13.68 3.06
CA GLU A 277 -14.04 12.44 3.34
C GLU A 277 -13.46 11.81 4.61
N LEU A 278 -14.27 11.69 5.66
CA LEU A 278 -13.91 11.09 6.96
C LEU A 278 -14.50 9.69 7.17
N THR A 279 -14.92 9.03 6.09
CA THR A 279 -15.59 7.72 6.16
C THR A 279 -14.60 6.60 6.47
N VAL A 280 -15.09 5.54 7.13
CA VAL A 280 -14.31 4.34 7.41
C VAL A 280 -13.83 3.70 6.11
N PRO A 281 -12.60 3.13 6.10
CA PRO A 281 -12.06 2.51 4.91
C PRO A 281 -13.00 1.41 4.42
N SER A 282 -13.58 1.62 3.25
CA SER A 282 -14.30 0.61 2.49
C SER A 282 -13.67 0.54 1.10
N LEU A 283 -13.79 -0.63 0.47
CA LEU A 283 -13.38 -0.78 -0.91
C LEU A 283 -14.31 0.10 -1.78
N ARG A 284 -13.72 0.96 -2.62
CA ARG A 284 -14.50 1.73 -3.60
C ARG A 284 -15.24 0.75 -4.53
N ALA A 285 -16.39 1.15 -5.08
CA ALA A 285 -17.19 0.27 -5.94
C ALA A 285 -16.38 -0.40 -7.07
N GLN A 286 -15.54 0.37 -7.78
CA GLN A 286 -14.65 -0.17 -8.82
C GLN A 286 -13.64 -1.19 -8.28
N GLN A 287 -13.10 -0.96 -7.08
CA GLN A 287 -12.18 -1.87 -6.41
C GLN A 287 -12.90 -3.18 -6.04
N MET A 288 -14.13 -3.10 -5.54
CA MET A 288 -14.96 -4.28 -5.23
C MET A 288 -15.22 -5.13 -6.47
N TRP A 289 -15.56 -4.52 -7.61
CA TRP A 289 -15.79 -5.24 -8.87
C TRP A 289 -14.52 -5.96 -9.35
N VAL A 290 -13.39 -5.25 -9.37
CA VAL A 290 -12.10 -5.84 -9.78
C VAL A 290 -11.69 -6.97 -8.84
N LYS A 291 -11.77 -6.74 -7.52
CA LYS A 291 -11.48 -7.76 -6.51
C LYS A 291 -12.35 -9.00 -6.72
N ARG A 292 -13.65 -8.80 -6.94
CA ARG A 292 -14.62 -9.87 -7.14
C ARG A 292 -14.31 -10.70 -8.38
N LEU A 293 -13.96 -10.05 -9.48
CA LEU A 293 -13.57 -10.74 -10.72
C LEU A 293 -12.33 -11.61 -10.51
N VAL A 294 -11.30 -11.06 -9.86
CA VAL A 294 -10.06 -11.80 -9.55
C VAL A 294 -10.36 -12.98 -8.64
N ASP A 295 -11.14 -12.80 -7.58
CA ASP A 295 -11.56 -13.87 -6.68
C ASP A 295 -12.28 -15.00 -7.42
N LEU A 296 -13.22 -14.68 -8.30
CA LEU A 296 -13.97 -15.67 -9.08
C LEU A 296 -13.07 -16.46 -10.03
N VAL A 297 -12.20 -15.78 -10.78
CA VAL A 297 -11.29 -16.42 -11.73
C VAL A 297 -10.27 -17.30 -10.99
N CYS A 298 -9.60 -16.76 -9.98
CA CYS A 298 -8.58 -17.49 -9.24
C CYS A 298 -9.17 -18.64 -8.41
N ALA A 299 -10.32 -18.45 -7.75
CA ALA A 299 -10.98 -19.53 -7.02
C ALA A 299 -11.54 -20.59 -7.97
N GLY A 300 -12.10 -20.19 -9.12
CA GLY A 300 -12.62 -21.12 -10.12
C GLY A 300 -11.53 -22.01 -10.73
N LEU A 301 -10.45 -21.39 -11.21
CA LEU A 301 -9.29 -22.11 -11.74
C LEU A 301 -8.61 -22.95 -10.66
N GLY A 302 -8.46 -22.41 -9.45
CA GLY A 302 -7.91 -23.13 -8.31
C GLY A 302 -8.73 -24.37 -7.98
N LEU A 303 -10.05 -24.24 -7.89
CA LEU A 303 -10.97 -25.34 -7.58
C LEU A 303 -10.96 -26.42 -8.68
N LEU A 304 -10.92 -26.02 -9.95
CA LEU A 304 -10.75 -26.94 -11.08
C LEU A 304 -9.45 -27.73 -10.92
N ALA A 305 -8.32 -27.04 -10.71
CA ALA A 305 -7.00 -27.66 -10.59
C ALA A 305 -6.89 -28.62 -9.39
N ILE A 306 -7.48 -28.27 -8.23
CA ILE A 306 -7.42 -29.11 -7.03
C ILE A 306 -8.58 -30.09 -6.90
N SER A 307 -9.55 -30.10 -7.83
CA SER A 307 -10.73 -30.98 -7.76
C SER A 307 -10.41 -32.47 -7.61
N PRO A 308 -9.34 -33.04 -8.24
CA PRO A 308 -8.97 -34.44 -8.00
C PRO A 308 -8.52 -34.66 -6.55
N LEU A 309 -7.73 -33.73 -6.01
CA LEU A 309 -7.26 -33.78 -4.62
C LEU A 309 -8.43 -33.66 -3.62
N LEU A 310 -9.38 -32.76 -3.86
CA LEU A 310 -10.59 -32.63 -3.03
C LEU A 310 -11.39 -33.94 -3.00
N SER A 311 -11.50 -34.62 -4.14
CA SER A 311 -12.19 -35.90 -4.26
C SER A 311 -11.49 -37.01 -3.47
N LEU A 312 -10.15 -37.09 -3.56
CA LEU A 312 -9.35 -38.02 -2.76
C LEU A 312 -9.49 -37.77 -1.25
N ILE A 313 -9.46 -36.50 -0.82
CA ILE A 313 -9.68 -36.12 0.58
C ILE A 313 -11.08 -36.52 1.04
N ALA A 314 -12.10 -36.30 0.21
CA ALA A 314 -13.48 -36.68 0.50
C ALA A 314 -13.63 -38.19 0.72
N ILE A 315 -12.99 -39.01 -0.12
CA ILE A 315 -12.96 -40.47 0.03
C ILE A 315 -12.24 -40.86 1.33
N ALA A 316 -11.06 -40.28 1.60
CA ALA A 316 -10.29 -40.57 2.81
C ALA A 316 -11.10 -40.26 4.09
N ILE A 317 -11.85 -39.16 4.13
CA ILE A 317 -12.71 -38.80 5.27
C ILE A 317 -13.84 -39.83 5.46
N LYS A 318 -14.43 -40.31 4.36
CA LYS A 318 -15.51 -41.32 4.39
C LYS A 318 -15.03 -42.68 4.86
N LEU A 319 -13.79 -43.06 4.52
CA LEU A 319 -13.16 -44.30 4.97
C LEU A 319 -12.71 -44.22 6.43
N ASP A 320 -12.28 -43.05 6.91
CA ASP A 320 -11.79 -42.86 8.28
C ASP A 320 -12.92 -42.77 9.33
N SER A 321 -14.08 -42.18 8.98
CA SER A 321 -15.22 -42.08 9.92
C SER A 321 -16.59 -41.93 9.25
N ARG A 322 -17.65 -42.48 9.88
CA ARG A 322 -19.04 -42.37 9.38
C ARG A 322 -19.55 -40.92 9.43
N GLY A 323 -20.36 -40.52 8.44
CA GLY A 323 -21.05 -39.21 8.37
C GLY A 323 -20.65 -38.33 7.16
N PRO A 324 -20.97 -37.01 7.16
CA PRO A 324 -20.75 -36.12 6.02
C PRO A 324 -19.27 -35.74 5.82
N VAL A 325 -18.88 -35.46 4.57
CA VAL A 325 -17.50 -35.03 4.23
C VAL A 325 -17.24 -33.59 4.67
N PHE A 326 -18.21 -32.71 4.44
CA PHE A 326 -18.11 -31.29 4.74
C PHE A 326 -18.68 -30.98 6.12
N PHE A 327 -18.05 -30.04 6.79
CA PHE A 327 -18.52 -29.39 8.00
C PHE A 327 -18.75 -27.90 7.69
N ALA A 328 -19.82 -27.33 8.22
CA ALA A 328 -20.19 -25.94 8.00
C ALA A 328 -20.34 -25.24 9.34
N GLN A 329 -19.67 -24.10 9.50
CA GLN A 329 -19.65 -23.33 10.74
C GLN A 329 -20.15 -21.90 10.49
N GLU A 330 -21.03 -21.42 11.37
CA GLU A 330 -21.53 -20.05 11.28
C GLU A 330 -20.47 -19.03 11.67
N ARG A 331 -20.37 -17.99 10.84
CA ARG A 331 -19.37 -16.94 10.92
C ARG A 331 -19.96 -15.60 10.53
N VAL A 332 -19.39 -14.56 11.10
CA VAL A 332 -19.72 -13.18 10.74
C VAL A 332 -18.88 -12.76 9.53
N GLY A 333 -19.57 -12.29 8.49
CA GLY A 333 -19.00 -11.77 7.25
C GLY A 333 -19.18 -10.26 7.10
N GLN A 334 -19.13 -9.77 5.85
CA GLN A 334 -19.21 -8.35 5.55
C GLN A 334 -20.52 -7.73 6.05
N GLY A 335 -20.43 -6.56 6.68
CA GLY A 335 -21.57 -5.84 7.24
C GLY A 335 -22.30 -6.60 8.35
N GLY A 336 -21.64 -7.57 9.01
CA GLY A 336 -22.23 -8.36 10.09
C GLY A 336 -23.10 -9.52 9.62
N ARG A 337 -23.18 -9.80 8.31
CA ARG A 337 -24.00 -10.89 7.78
C ARG A 337 -23.44 -12.24 8.18
N ILE A 338 -24.30 -13.12 8.71
CA ILE A 338 -23.91 -14.48 9.07
C ILE A 338 -23.85 -15.34 7.81
N PHE A 339 -22.80 -16.14 7.66
CA PHE A 339 -22.66 -17.12 6.58
C PHE A 339 -22.07 -18.43 7.10
N ARG A 340 -22.24 -19.50 6.30
CA ARG A 340 -21.77 -20.85 6.64
C ARG A 340 -20.41 -21.11 6.00
N MET A 341 -19.35 -20.94 6.78
CA MET A 341 -17.98 -21.22 6.37
C MET A 341 -17.78 -22.73 6.21
N MET A 342 -17.45 -23.18 5.00
CA MET A 342 -17.28 -24.60 4.68
C MET A 342 -15.86 -25.08 4.97
N LYS A 343 -15.74 -26.26 5.56
CA LYS A 343 -14.49 -26.97 5.79
C LYS A 343 -14.65 -28.46 5.51
N PHE A 344 -13.54 -29.16 5.36
CA PHE A 344 -13.58 -30.61 5.50
C PHE A 344 -13.78 -30.98 6.96
N ARG A 345 -14.54 -32.04 7.20
CA ARG A 345 -14.74 -32.57 8.53
C ARG A 345 -13.45 -33.24 9.02
N THR A 346 -12.90 -32.72 10.12
CA THR A 346 -11.69 -33.25 10.77
C THR A 346 -11.98 -33.95 12.10
N MET A 347 -13.22 -33.89 12.59
CA MET A 347 -13.65 -34.44 13.88
C MET A 347 -14.78 -35.46 13.68
N ARG A 348 -14.96 -36.36 14.65
CA ARG A 348 -16.07 -37.32 14.64
C ARG A 348 -17.42 -36.59 14.73
N VAL A 349 -18.47 -37.21 14.21
CA VAL A 349 -19.83 -36.67 14.34
C VAL A 349 -20.21 -36.64 15.83
N GLY A 350 -20.73 -35.51 16.30
CA GLY A 350 -21.08 -35.31 17.72
C GLY A 350 -19.98 -34.67 18.57
N ALA A 351 -18.79 -34.42 18.02
CA ALA A 351 -17.65 -33.83 18.73
C ALA A 351 -17.94 -32.47 19.42
N ASP A 352 -18.88 -31.68 18.88
CA ASP A 352 -19.25 -30.39 19.48
C ASP A 352 -19.95 -30.56 20.84
N ALA A 353 -20.74 -31.62 21.04
CA ALA A 353 -21.41 -31.91 22.30
C ALA A 353 -20.44 -32.27 23.44
N GLU A 354 -19.23 -32.72 23.10
CA GLU A 354 -18.18 -33.06 24.05
C GLU A 354 -17.37 -31.84 24.49
N LYS A 355 -17.55 -30.67 23.87
CA LYS A 355 -16.75 -29.46 24.13
C LYS A 355 -16.82 -29.02 25.60
N ALA A 356 -18.01 -29.07 26.21
CA ALA A 356 -18.20 -28.73 27.63
C ALA A 356 -17.46 -29.72 28.56
N LYS A 357 -17.49 -31.01 28.23
CA LYS A 357 -16.83 -32.07 29.03
C LYS A 357 -15.31 -31.98 28.97
N LEU A 358 -14.77 -31.54 27.83
CA LEU A 358 -13.33 -31.42 27.59
C LEU A 358 -12.78 -30.02 27.89
N ALA A 359 -13.58 -29.11 28.44
CA ALA A 359 -13.14 -27.74 28.71
C ALA A 359 -11.96 -27.64 29.67
N HIS A 360 -11.82 -28.61 30.57
CA HIS A 360 -10.68 -28.73 31.49
C HIS A 360 -9.33 -29.00 30.78
N LEU A 361 -9.35 -29.46 29.52
CA LEU A 361 -8.15 -29.70 28.71
C LEU A 361 -7.77 -28.49 27.84
N ASN A 362 -8.52 -27.40 27.89
CA ASN A 362 -8.23 -26.19 27.13
C ASN A 362 -6.94 -25.54 27.64
N THR A 363 -5.93 -25.43 26.80
CA THR A 363 -4.63 -24.83 27.14
C THR A 363 -4.53 -23.35 26.80
N SER A 364 -5.56 -22.77 26.19
CA SER A 364 -5.62 -21.33 25.95
C SER A 364 -6.16 -20.61 27.18
N GLY A 365 -5.47 -19.54 27.60
CA GLY A 365 -5.87 -18.68 28.72
C GLY A 365 -7.14 -17.85 28.46
N ASP A 366 -7.77 -18.01 27.29
CA ASP A 366 -9.02 -17.40 26.90
C ASP A 366 -9.99 -18.49 26.45
N ALA A 367 -11.17 -18.57 27.06
CA ALA A 367 -12.22 -19.55 26.74
C ALA A 367 -12.72 -19.43 25.28
N ARG A 368 -12.53 -18.27 24.64
CA ARG A 368 -12.86 -18.03 23.22
C ARG A 368 -11.91 -18.78 22.28
N LEU A 369 -10.70 -19.08 22.72
CA LEU A 369 -9.67 -19.78 21.94
C LEU A 369 -9.58 -21.24 22.36
N PHE A 370 -10.66 -22.02 22.21
CA PHE A 370 -10.65 -23.42 22.67
C PHE A 370 -9.61 -24.29 21.95
N LYS A 371 -8.53 -24.65 22.65
CA LYS A 371 -7.38 -25.39 22.10
C LYS A 371 -6.99 -26.54 23.03
N ILE A 372 -7.11 -27.77 22.53
CA ILE A 372 -6.67 -28.98 23.23
C ILE A 372 -5.51 -29.58 22.41
N PRO A 373 -4.30 -29.69 22.97
CA PRO A 373 -3.23 -30.46 22.36
C PRO A 373 -3.65 -31.93 22.23
N ASN A 374 -3.52 -32.51 21.03
CA ASN A 374 -3.96 -33.89 20.74
C ASN A 374 -5.44 -34.14 21.07
N ASP A 375 -6.33 -33.26 20.58
CA ASP A 375 -7.77 -33.35 20.81
C ASP A 375 -8.33 -34.75 20.41
N PRO A 376 -8.90 -35.52 21.37
CA PRO A 376 -9.34 -36.89 21.14
C PRO A 376 -10.52 -36.99 20.15
N ARG A 377 -11.18 -35.87 19.85
CA ARG A 377 -12.30 -35.79 18.91
C ARG A 377 -11.86 -35.75 17.45
N VAL A 378 -10.58 -35.46 17.20
CA VAL A 378 -10.01 -35.34 15.85
C VAL A 378 -9.75 -36.74 15.29
N THR A 379 -10.09 -36.97 14.02
CA THR A 379 -9.85 -38.27 13.36
C THR A 379 -8.41 -38.36 12.83
N ARG A 380 -7.95 -39.55 12.41
CA ARG A 380 -6.58 -39.73 11.92
C ARG A 380 -6.32 -38.91 10.65
N VAL A 381 -7.27 -38.98 9.69
CA VAL A 381 -7.23 -38.13 8.48
C VAL A 381 -7.42 -36.67 8.87
N GLY A 382 -8.31 -36.37 9.81
CA GLY A 382 -8.55 -35.01 10.30
C GLY A 382 -7.30 -34.33 10.85
N ALA A 383 -6.48 -35.05 11.62
CA ALA A 383 -5.21 -34.55 12.14
C ALA A 383 -4.23 -34.19 11.02
N PHE A 384 -4.16 -35.03 9.97
CA PHE A 384 -3.35 -34.73 8.79
C PHE A 384 -3.86 -33.48 8.04
N LEU A 385 -5.17 -33.36 7.84
CA LEU A 385 -5.76 -32.22 7.14
C LEU A 385 -5.48 -30.90 7.86
N ARG A 386 -5.65 -30.85 9.20
CA ARG A 386 -5.35 -29.66 10.01
C ARG A 386 -3.87 -29.27 9.95
N LYS A 387 -2.99 -30.27 10.03
CA LYS A 387 -1.53 -30.07 9.99
C LYS A 387 -1.05 -29.36 8.73
N TRP A 388 -1.73 -29.60 7.61
CA TRP A 388 -1.43 -29.00 6.31
C TRP A 388 -2.44 -27.93 5.88
N SER A 389 -3.37 -27.56 6.76
CA SER A 389 -4.49 -26.64 6.48
C SER A 389 -5.31 -27.01 5.24
N LEU A 390 -5.32 -28.30 4.88
CA LEU A 390 -6.09 -28.82 3.75
C LEU A 390 -7.59 -28.84 4.05
N ASP A 391 -7.96 -28.79 5.33
CA ASP A 391 -9.34 -28.72 5.78
C ASP A 391 -10.05 -27.43 5.36
N GLU A 392 -9.30 -26.39 5.03
CA GLU A 392 -9.82 -25.09 4.64
C GLU A 392 -10.06 -24.94 3.12
N LEU A 393 -9.59 -25.88 2.29
CA LEU A 393 -9.76 -25.81 0.83
C LEU A 393 -11.22 -25.68 0.35
N PRO A 394 -12.24 -26.29 1.00
CA PRO A 394 -13.64 -26.10 0.61
C PRO A 394 -14.13 -24.65 0.69
N GLN A 395 -13.42 -23.75 1.39
CA GLN A 395 -13.76 -22.32 1.46
C GLN A 395 -13.68 -21.63 0.09
N LEU A 396 -12.98 -22.20 -0.90
CA LEU A 396 -13.01 -21.71 -2.27
C LEU A 396 -14.44 -21.72 -2.85
N LEU A 397 -15.32 -22.62 -2.39
CA LEU A 397 -16.74 -22.59 -2.74
C LEU A 397 -17.46 -21.39 -2.11
N ASN A 398 -17.13 -20.99 -0.88
CA ASN A 398 -17.65 -19.77 -0.26
C ASN A 398 -17.19 -18.53 -1.05
N VAL A 399 -15.96 -18.54 -1.58
CA VAL A 399 -15.46 -17.48 -2.47
C VAL A 399 -16.31 -17.41 -3.73
N LEU A 400 -16.57 -18.53 -4.41
CA LEU A 400 -17.43 -18.53 -5.60
C LEU A 400 -18.86 -18.04 -5.30
N ARG A 401 -19.42 -18.40 -4.13
CA ARG A 401 -20.75 -17.94 -3.68
C ARG A 401 -20.81 -16.46 -3.29
N GLY A 402 -19.68 -15.79 -3.10
CA GLY A 402 -19.63 -14.38 -2.70
C GLY A 402 -19.79 -14.16 -1.20
N GLU A 403 -19.61 -15.20 -0.41
CA GLU A 403 -19.62 -15.15 1.05
C GLU A 403 -18.22 -14.81 1.60
N MET A 404 -17.17 -15.15 0.84
CA MET A 404 -15.76 -14.91 1.17
C MET A 404 -15.00 -14.33 -0.04
N SER A 405 -13.78 -13.88 0.22
CA SER A 405 -12.74 -13.49 -0.74
C SER A 405 -11.50 -14.40 -0.56
N LEU A 406 -10.62 -14.48 -1.55
CA LEU A 406 -9.34 -15.19 -1.37
C LEU A 406 -8.49 -14.52 -0.29
N VAL A 407 -8.47 -13.18 -0.30
CA VAL A 407 -7.74 -12.35 0.66
C VAL A 407 -8.71 -11.37 1.34
N GLY A 408 -8.70 -11.33 2.66
CA GLY A 408 -9.59 -10.48 3.44
C GLY A 408 -9.41 -10.66 4.95
N PRO A 409 -10.14 -9.89 5.77
CA PRO A 409 -10.17 -10.08 7.23
C PRO A 409 -10.62 -11.50 7.59
N ARG A 410 -10.04 -12.09 8.64
CA ARG A 410 -10.45 -13.44 9.06
C ARG A 410 -11.90 -13.42 9.58
N PRO A 411 -12.78 -14.38 9.23
CA PRO A 411 -14.12 -14.45 9.81
C PRO A 411 -14.09 -14.90 11.28
N PHE A 412 -14.99 -14.36 12.12
CA PHE A 412 -15.07 -14.63 13.56
C PHE A 412 -16.39 -15.29 13.96
N PHE A 413 -16.47 -15.80 15.19
CA PHE A 413 -17.73 -16.29 15.73
C PHE A 413 -18.67 -15.12 16.02
N GLU A 414 -19.96 -15.35 15.87
CA GLU A 414 -20.99 -14.41 16.30
C GLU A 414 -20.89 -14.11 17.80
N SER A 415 -20.57 -15.11 18.61
CA SER A 415 -20.34 -14.95 20.05
C SER A 415 -19.23 -13.96 20.40
N ASP A 416 -18.28 -13.73 19.48
CA ASP A 416 -17.18 -12.79 19.71
C ASP A 416 -17.67 -11.33 19.61
N LEU A 417 -18.78 -11.07 18.90
CA LEU A 417 -19.32 -9.72 18.68
C LEU A 417 -19.75 -9.04 19.98
N VAL A 418 -20.12 -9.81 21.02
CA VAL A 418 -20.53 -9.25 22.32
C VAL A 418 -19.39 -8.47 22.98
N ASN A 419 -18.13 -8.82 22.67
CA ASN A 419 -16.95 -8.16 23.22
C ASN A 419 -16.39 -7.06 22.30
N TYR A 420 -17.06 -6.76 21.19
CA TYR A 420 -16.55 -5.77 20.23
C TYR A 420 -16.75 -4.35 20.75
N ARG A 421 -15.71 -3.54 20.59
CA ARG A 421 -15.77 -2.08 20.73
C ARG A 421 -16.10 -1.47 19.37
N GLU A 422 -16.54 -0.22 19.38
CA GLU A 422 -16.98 0.50 18.17
C GLU A 422 -15.96 0.44 17.02
N HIS A 423 -14.67 0.59 17.32
CA HIS A 423 -13.62 0.56 16.29
C HIS A 423 -13.36 -0.84 15.71
N HIS A 424 -13.76 -1.91 16.40
CA HIS A 424 -13.61 -3.28 15.89
C HIS A 424 -14.49 -3.54 14.67
N PHE A 425 -15.62 -2.84 14.54
CA PHE A 425 -16.55 -3.01 13.42
C PHE A 425 -15.97 -2.56 12.07
N GLY A 426 -14.90 -1.75 12.06
CA GLY A 426 -14.22 -1.31 10.82
C GLY A 426 -13.75 -2.46 9.93
N ARG A 427 -13.38 -3.61 10.53
CA ARG A 427 -12.97 -4.81 9.79
C ARG A 427 -14.10 -5.49 9.00
N LEU A 428 -15.37 -5.18 9.33
CA LEU A 428 -16.54 -5.72 8.60
C LEU A 428 -16.81 -4.97 7.29
N GLY A 429 -15.96 -3.98 6.94
CA GLY A 429 -16.06 -3.20 5.70
C GLY A 429 -15.68 -3.96 4.42
N ALA A 430 -15.14 -5.18 4.52
CA ALA A 430 -14.79 -6.03 3.39
C ALA A 430 -15.28 -7.48 3.58
N LEU A 431 -15.35 -8.23 2.48
CA LEU A 431 -15.61 -9.67 2.54
C LEU A 431 -14.51 -10.39 3.33
N PRO A 432 -14.86 -11.36 4.19
CA PRO A 432 -13.88 -12.14 4.92
C PRO A 432 -13.00 -12.97 3.98
N GLY A 433 -11.73 -13.15 4.34
CA GLY A 433 -10.73 -13.85 3.54
C GLY A 433 -10.49 -15.29 3.96
N ILE A 434 -10.06 -16.14 3.02
CA ILE A 434 -9.40 -17.42 3.35
C ILE A 434 -8.05 -17.13 4.03
N THR A 435 -7.27 -16.22 3.43
CA THR A 435 -6.06 -15.64 4.02
C THR A 435 -6.22 -14.12 4.19
N GLY A 436 -5.30 -13.48 4.90
CA GLY A 436 -5.38 -12.07 5.25
C GLY A 436 -4.05 -11.54 5.78
N LEU A 437 -3.95 -10.21 5.89
CA LEU A 437 -2.71 -9.55 6.29
C LEU A 437 -2.23 -10.01 7.68
N TRP A 438 -3.14 -10.10 8.65
CA TRP A 438 -2.80 -10.62 9.98
C TRP A 438 -2.33 -12.09 9.94
N GLN A 439 -2.91 -12.90 9.03
CA GLN A 439 -2.55 -14.31 8.86
C GLN A 439 -1.17 -14.50 8.24
N VAL A 440 -0.55 -13.47 7.65
CA VAL A 440 0.82 -13.57 7.12
C VAL A 440 1.84 -12.76 7.93
N SER A 441 1.39 -11.81 8.76
CA SER A 441 2.26 -10.97 9.59
C SER A 441 2.66 -11.58 10.93
N GLY A 442 1.90 -12.56 11.46
CA GLY A 442 2.25 -13.21 12.74
C GLY A 442 1.38 -14.41 13.14
N ARG A 443 0.13 -14.51 12.65
CA ARG A 443 -0.82 -15.57 13.07
C ARG A 443 -0.86 -15.71 14.60
N SER A 444 -0.52 -16.89 15.11
CA SER A 444 -0.58 -17.27 16.52
C SER A 444 0.46 -16.56 17.41
N SER A 445 1.42 -15.82 16.85
CA SER A 445 2.35 -15.01 17.64
C SER A 445 1.74 -13.68 18.07
N ILE A 446 0.65 -13.24 17.42
CA ILE A 446 -0.10 -12.05 17.81
C ILE A 446 -1.12 -12.49 18.87
N THR A 447 -0.85 -12.11 20.11
CA THR A 447 -1.69 -12.43 21.28
C THR A 447 -2.71 -11.36 21.59
N ASP A 448 -2.51 -10.12 21.10
CA ASP A 448 -3.42 -9.01 21.28
C ASP A 448 -4.43 -8.91 20.13
N PHE A 449 -5.72 -8.87 20.47
CA PHE A 449 -6.80 -8.71 19.50
C PHE A 449 -6.78 -7.34 18.83
N GLU A 450 -6.31 -6.29 19.51
CA GLU A 450 -6.22 -4.95 18.94
C GLU A 450 -5.24 -4.90 17.75
N ASP A 451 -4.16 -5.69 17.83
CA ASP A 451 -3.21 -5.86 16.72
C ASP A 451 -3.84 -6.57 15.51
N VAL A 452 -4.74 -7.54 15.75
CA VAL A 452 -5.51 -8.21 14.69
C VAL A 452 -6.42 -7.20 13.98
N VAL A 453 -7.19 -6.45 14.75
CA VAL A 453 -8.10 -5.42 14.21
C VAL A 453 -7.33 -4.36 13.44
N ARG A 454 -6.17 -3.93 13.96
CA ARG A 454 -5.26 -3.01 13.27
C ARG A 454 -4.87 -3.52 11.89
N LEU A 455 -4.38 -4.76 11.81
CA LEU A 455 -3.89 -5.34 10.56
C LEU A 455 -5.04 -5.58 9.56
N ASP A 456 -6.22 -5.98 10.03
CA ASP A 456 -7.39 -6.12 9.17
C ASP A 456 -7.86 -4.77 8.62
N CYS A 457 -7.93 -3.72 9.45
CA CYS A 457 -8.30 -2.38 9.00
C CYS A 457 -7.25 -1.79 8.06
N GLU A 458 -5.96 -2.03 8.33
CA GLU A 458 -4.87 -1.62 7.45
C GLU A 458 -4.96 -2.29 6.08
N TYR A 459 -5.31 -3.58 6.03
CA TYR A 459 -5.54 -4.30 4.78
C TYR A 459 -6.66 -3.66 3.95
N ILE A 460 -7.82 -3.40 4.55
CA ILE A 460 -8.97 -2.80 3.86
C ILE A 460 -8.58 -1.42 3.33
N HIS A 461 -7.87 -0.64 4.14
CA HIS A 461 -7.46 0.71 3.78
C HIS A 461 -6.42 0.74 2.64
N ARG A 462 -5.42 -0.14 2.69
CA ARG A 462 -4.32 -0.19 1.71
C ARG A 462 -4.61 -1.13 0.55
N TRP A 463 -5.86 -1.57 0.40
CA TRP A 463 -6.19 -2.60 -0.55
C TRP A 463 -5.70 -2.25 -1.97
N SER A 464 -5.00 -3.21 -2.56
CA SER A 464 -4.59 -3.19 -3.94
C SER A 464 -4.38 -4.62 -4.42
N LEU A 465 -4.47 -4.85 -5.72
CA LEU A 465 -4.18 -6.16 -6.31
C LEU A 465 -2.77 -6.66 -5.95
N TRP A 466 -1.81 -5.74 -5.84
CA TRP A 466 -0.45 -6.08 -5.44
C TRP A 466 -0.37 -6.58 -4.00
N LEU A 467 -1.11 -5.94 -3.08
CA LEU A 467 -1.18 -6.38 -1.69
C LEU A 467 -1.85 -7.75 -1.57
N ASP A 468 -2.93 -8.01 -2.33
CA ASP A 468 -3.55 -9.34 -2.38
C ASP A 468 -2.56 -10.40 -2.87
N LEU A 469 -1.82 -10.12 -3.94
CA LEU A 469 -0.78 -11.03 -4.45
C LEU A 469 0.34 -11.26 -3.43
N GLU A 470 0.83 -10.20 -2.78
CA GLU A 470 1.84 -10.27 -1.73
C GLU A 470 1.38 -11.18 -0.58
N ILE A 471 0.14 -11.03 -0.12
CA ILE A 471 -0.43 -11.86 0.96
C ILE A 471 -0.57 -13.31 0.50
N LEU A 472 -1.04 -13.56 -0.72
CA LEU A 472 -1.15 -14.93 -1.27
C LEU A 472 0.23 -15.60 -1.36
N LEU A 473 1.24 -14.91 -1.86
CA LEU A 473 2.61 -15.43 -1.96
C LEU A 473 3.23 -15.69 -0.58
N ARG A 474 2.98 -14.82 0.40
CA ARG A 474 3.41 -15.05 1.80
C ARG A 474 2.65 -16.18 2.49
N THR A 475 1.46 -16.51 2.01
CA THR A 475 0.66 -17.62 2.56
C THR A 475 1.30 -18.98 2.21
N LEU A 476 1.93 -19.13 1.04
CA LEU A 476 2.52 -20.40 0.59
C LEU A 476 3.61 -20.94 1.55
N PRO A 477 4.66 -20.17 1.93
CA PRO A 477 5.65 -20.63 2.89
C PRO A 477 5.05 -20.93 4.26
N ALA A 478 4.04 -20.16 4.69
CA ALA A 478 3.41 -20.35 6.00
C ALA A 478 2.67 -21.68 6.09
N VAL A 479 1.97 -22.09 5.01
CA VAL A 479 1.32 -23.40 4.93
C VAL A 479 2.34 -24.52 4.85
N LEU A 480 3.40 -24.37 4.03
CA LEU A 480 4.45 -25.39 3.87
C LEU A 480 5.27 -25.62 5.14
N ARG A 481 5.56 -24.56 5.90
CA ARG A 481 6.32 -24.62 7.17
C ARG A 481 5.47 -25.04 8.37
N ARG A 482 4.17 -25.29 8.18
CA ARG A 482 3.21 -25.71 9.23
C ARG A 482 3.15 -24.76 10.43
N THR A 483 3.51 -23.50 10.24
CA THR A 483 3.67 -22.54 11.35
C THR A 483 2.29 -22.19 11.91
N GLY A 484 2.04 -22.60 13.16
CA GLY A 484 0.78 -22.35 13.87
C GLY A 484 -0.36 -23.36 13.61
N ALA A 485 -0.10 -24.49 12.93
CA ALA A 485 -1.07 -25.58 12.80
C ALA A 485 -1.01 -26.49 14.05
N TYR A 486 -2.14 -26.69 14.73
CA TYR A 486 -2.29 -27.55 15.90
C TYR A 486 -3.44 -28.54 15.74
#